data_AF-A0A3L7QC40-F1
#
_entry.id   AF-A0A3L7QC40-F1
#
_cell.length_a   1.000
_cell.length_b   1.000
_cell.length_c   1.000
_cell.angle_alpha   90.00
_cell.angle_beta   90.00
_cell.angle_gamma   90.00
#
_symmetry.space_group_name_H-M   'P 1'
#
loop_
_entity.id
_entity.type
_entity.pdbx_description
1 polymer ?
#
loop_
_entity_poly.entity_id
_entity_poly.type
_entity_poly.pdbx_seq_one_letter_code
_entity_poly.pdbx_strand_id
1 'polypeptide(L)'
;MPGVNDLKRVSVVAVVLVVVLRLSIGWQFLYEGLWKHDTMDSSTPWSAEGYLKAAQGPFRDQFRGMTGDPDDLSWLDHATMQKKWADWRARFSTHYQLNDAQQKRLAALMDPAGVVGVNLAKLPASVNPAKFPVDANKAPVLSYDAAKKQLSAPGPLLGEEVAALKKMIHVADLGDNVFAKTDDAGVPMREGGEFVRPSTEEIDFYKNVLDLEQRATTPREKQRLAGLKATLGIISVDETTFARADDNGHPIRTGGQLVPADADEVLFLKAIVDLEKKANALSFTQRLTAMLSADPDRVGVVWRTTPKAELVMTTAPAGSETDFNIKYGDVQAYKDLVEEYEAALAKAQVNFQFDHVERIGKKLAAKRAEVVGPVRQIDASMREAARKLLTPEQMALGAPAPEQTPVWRASQRAMWGLLILGTLLMLGLGTRVAALGGAVMLMSFYLVVPPWPGVPQPAGPEHSLIVNKNLIEVFALLVIAALPTGTWFGLDGLIRKLLARPAAAPATPGGGAAKK
;
A
#
# COMPACT_ATOMS: atom_id res chain seq x y z
N MET A 1 69.12 -28.78 24.50
CA MET A 1 68.38 -29.45 23.40
C MET A 1 66.97 -28.86 23.33
N PRO A 2 66.36 -28.81 22.13
CA PRO A 2 65.84 -27.60 21.49
C PRO A 2 64.57 -27.03 22.11
N GLY A 3 64.43 -25.69 21.99
CA GLY A 3 63.31 -24.91 22.47
C GLY A 3 62.00 -25.21 21.73
N VAL A 4 60.92 -25.18 22.51
CA VAL A 4 59.54 -25.30 22.07
C VAL A 4 59.14 -24.05 21.27
N ASN A 5 59.56 -24.00 20.00
CA ASN A 5 59.03 -23.09 18.97
C ASN A 5 58.03 -23.86 18.10
N ASP A 6 57.02 -24.48 18.72
CA ASP A 6 56.10 -25.41 18.05
C ASP A 6 54.77 -24.74 17.61
N LEU A 7 54.74 -23.42 17.42
CA LEU A 7 53.63 -22.70 16.79
C LEU A 7 53.77 -22.53 15.25
N LYS A 8 54.79 -23.16 14.63
CA LYS A 8 55.04 -23.12 13.17
C LYS A 8 54.62 -24.40 12.42
N ARG A 9 53.69 -25.21 12.94
CA ARG A 9 53.18 -26.42 12.25
C ARG A 9 51.90 -26.20 11.42
N VAL A 10 51.57 -24.97 11.06
CA VAL A 10 50.47 -24.69 10.12
C VAL A 10 51.09 -24.40 8.75
N SER A 11 50.75 -25.20 7.74
CA SER A 11 51.22 -24.99 6.36
C SER A 11 50.86 -23.59 5.89
N VAL A 12 51.74 -22.95 5.12
CA VAL A 12 51.47 -21.65 4.49
C VAL A 12 50.17 -21.69 3.67
N VAL A 13 49.90 -22.81 3.01
CA VAL A 13 48.64 -23.01 2.25
C VAL A 13 47.44 -22.95 3.19
N ALA A 14 47.50 -23.59 4.36
CA ALA A 14 46.41 -23.55 5.33
C ALA A 14 46.19 -22.13 5.88
N VAL A 15 47.26 -21.38 6.14
CA VAL A 15 47.17 -19.96 6.55
C VAL A 15 46.47 -19.14 5.47
N VAL A 16 46.87 -19.28 4.21
CA VAL A 16 46.27 -18.56 3.08
C VAL A 16 44.79 -18.92 2.95
N LEU A 17 44.43 -20.21 2.96
CA LEU A 17 43.05 -20.65 2.82
C LEU A 17 42.14 -20.13 3.94
N VAL A 18 42.61 -20.12 5.20
CA VAL A 18 41.82 -19.61 6.32
C VAL A 18 41.68 -18.08 6.24
N VAL A 19 42.72 -17.36 5.79
CA VAL A 19 42.62 -15.91 5.55
C VAL A 19 41.63 -15.61 4.43
N VAL A 20 41.68 -16.37 3.32
CA VAL A 20 40.72 -16.24 2.22
C VAL A 20 39.31 -16.53 2.73
N LEU A 21 39.10 -17.60 3.49
CA LEU A 21 37.81 -17.92 4.11
C LEU A 21 37.28 -16.76 4.97
N ARG A 22 38.15 -16.13 5.80
CA ARG A 22 37.78 -14.95 6.57
C ARG A 22 37.34 -13.79 5.69
N LEU A 23 38.09 -13.49 4.64
CA LEU A 23 37.76 -12.42 3.70
C LEU A 23 36.48 -12.72 2.93
N SER A 24 36.25 -13.97 2.52
CA SER A 24 35.02 -14.39 1.84
C SER A 24 33.79 -14.22 2.72
N ILE A 25 33.83 -14.68 3.98
CA ILE A 25 32.71 -14.52 4.92
C ILE A 25 32.52 -13.04 5.29
N GLY A 26 33.61 -12.31 5.53
CA GLY A 26 33.57 -10.88 5.80
C GLY A 26 32.93 -10.08 4.65
N TRP A 27 33.29 -10.43 3.40
CA TRP A 27 32.69 -9.84 2.21
C TRP A 27 31.20 -10.15 2.11
N GLN A 28 30.79 -11.41 2.33
CA GLN A 28 29.38 -11.80 2.30
C GLN A 28 28.57 -10.99 3.32
N PHE A 29 29.05 -10.84 4.56
CA PHE A 29 28.38 -10.05 5.58
C PHE A 29 28.29 -8.57 5.20
N LEU A 30 29.40 -8.00 4.73
CA LEU A 30 29.46 -6.61 4.33
C LEU A 30 28.52 -6.33 3.16
N TYR A 31 28.55 -7.17 2.13
CA TYR A 31 27.68 -7.07 0.96
C TYR A 31 26.20 -7.17 1.35
N GLU A 32 25.84 -8.16 2.16
CA GLU A 32 24.47 -8.35 2.66
C GLU A 32 23.99 -7.17 3.52
N GLY A 33 24.89 -6.55 4.28
CA GLY A 33 24.62 -5.35 5.06
C GLY A 33 24.44 -4.10 4.18
N LEU A 34 25.31 -3.91 3.19
CA LEU A 34 25.27 -2.80 2.23
C LEU A 34 24.02 -2.87 1.38
N TRP A 35 23.69 -4.05 0.84
CA TRP A 35 22.46 -4.25 0.10
C TRP A 35 21.22 -3.87 0.92
N LYS A 36 21.15 -4.29 2.21
CA LYS A 36 20.05 -3.91 3.10
C LYS A 36 20.01 -2.40 3.32
N HIS A 37 21.16 -1.77 3.55
CA HIS A 37 21.26 -0.33 3.72
C HIS A 37 20.76 0.43 2.48
N ASP A 38 21.20 0.03 1.28
CA ASP A 38 20.83 0.69 0.03
C ASP A 38 19.34 0.58 -0.28
N THR A 39 18.67 -0.49 0.18
CA THR A 39 17.20 -0.56 0.06
C THR A 39 16.46 0.42 0.98
N MET A 40 17.08 0.96 2.03
CA MET A 40 16.39 1.82 3.00
C MET A 40 15.83 3.09 2.36
N ASP A 41 16.48 3.60 1.32
CA ASP A 41 16.06 4.79 0.57
C ASP A 41 15.13 4.47 -0.61
N SER A 42 14.85 3.19 -0.85
CA SER A 42 13.96 2.73 -1.92
C SER A 42 12.48 2.78 -1.51
N SER A 43 11.58 2.61 -2.49
CA SER A 43 10.14 2.52 -2.25
C SER A 43 9.71 1.26 -1.48
N THR A 44 10.58 0.24 -1.39
CA THR A 44 10.34 -1.02 -0.68
C THR A 44 11.54 -1.35 0.22
N PRO A 45 11.69 -0.64 1.35
CA PRO A 45 12.82 -0.86 2.26
C PRO A 45 12.80 -2.28 2.81
N TRP A 46 13.99 -2.90 2.90
CA TRP A 46 14.12 -4.24 3.45
C TRP A 46 13.62 -4.29 4.90
N SER A 47 12.96 -5.38 5.28
CA SER A 47 12.46 -5.58 6.64
C SER A 47 12.60 -7.03 7.05
N ALA A 48 13.01 -7.25 8.30
CA ALA A 48 13.02 -8.58 8.93
C ALA A 48 11.60 -9.08 9.28
N GLU A 49 10.54 -8.30 9.08
CA GLU A 49 9.16 -8.66 9.45
C GLU A 49 8.75 -10.02 8.91
N GLY A 50 8.88 -10.25 7.60
CA GLY A 50 8.47 -11.50 6.97
C GLY A 50 9.29 -12.69 7.49
N TYR A 51 10.58 -12.48 7.71
CA TYR A 51 11.49 -13.50 8.24
C TYR A 51 11.14 -13.89 9.69
N LEU A 52 10.89 -12.90 10.55
CA LEU A 52 10.55 -13.12 11.96
C LEU A 52 9.14 -13.69 12.14
N LYS A 53 8.17 -13.28 11.31
CA LYS A 53 6.81 -13.85 11.32
C LYS A 53 6.78 -15.30 10.82
N ALA A 54 7.72 -15.66 9.94
CA ALA A 54 7.88 -17.03 9.47
C ALA A 54 8.65 -17.93 10.45
N ALA A 55 9.00 -17.45 11.65
CA ALA A 55 9.75 -18.24 12.61
C ALA A 55 8.99 -19.50 13.06
N GLN A 56 9.73 -20.60 13.21
CA GLN A 56 9.23 -21.92 13.59
C GLN A 56 10.21 -22.62 14.54
N GLY A 57 9.74 -23.71 15.16
CA GLY A 57 10.53 -24.45 16.15
C GLY A 57 10.48 -23.82 17.56
N PRO A 58 11.36 -24.25 18.47
CA PRO A 58 11.22 -23.93 19.90
C PRO A 58 11.53 -22.48 20.27
N PHE A 59 12.18 -21.74 19.38
CA PHE A 59 12.46 -20.31 19.56
C PHE A 59 11.47 -19.39 18.83
N ARG A 60 10.40 -19.96 18.28
CA ARG A 60 9.42 -19.26 17.46
C ARG A 60 8.86 -18.03 18.17
N ASP A 61 8.39 -18.17 19.40
CA ASP A 61 7.68 -17.09 20.10
C ASP A 61 8.60 -15.93 20.46
N GLN A 62 9.87 -16.21 20.75
CA GLN A 62 10.88 -15.19 20.99
C GLN A 62 11.11 -14.37 19.72
N PHE A 63 11.27 -15.01 18.55
CA PHE A 63 11.49 -14.31 17.29
C PHE A 63 10.24 -13.57 16.80
N ARG A 64 9.07 -14.22 16.87
CA ARG A 64 7.79 -13.59 16.53
C ARG A 64 7.52 -12.40 17.44
N GLY A 65 7.80 -12.50 18.74
CA GLY A 65 7.67 -11.42 19.71
C GLY A 65 8.52 -10.19 19.39
N MET A 66 9.65 -10.35 18.67
CA MET A 66 10.46 -9.20 18.19
C MET A 66 9.71 -8.33 17.18
N THR A 67 8.63 -8.83 16.57
CA THR A 67 7.79 -8.04 15.67
C THR A 67 6.79 -7.15 16.41
N GLY A 68 6.45 -7.47 17.66
CA GLY A 68 5.42 -6.76 18.45
C GLY A 68 3.98 -7.08 18.03
N ASP A 69 3.75 -7.41 16.76
CA ASP A 69 2.44 -7.84 16.24
C ASP A 69 2.61 -9.01 15.24
N PRO A 70 2.85 -10.23 15.75
CA PRO A 70 3.14 -11.39 14.90
C PRO A 70 1.98 -11.76 13.97
N ASP A 71 0.75 -11.57 14.44
CA ASP A 71 -0.49 -11.99 13.80
C ASP A 71 -1.25 -10.82 13.16
N ASP A 72 -0.64 -9.63 13.08
CA ASP A 72 -1.25 -8.43 12.49
C ASP A 72 -2.58 -8.00 13.16
N LEU A 73 -2.81 -8.40 14.42
CA LEU A 73 -4.04 -8.10 15.14
C LEU A 73 -4.17 -6.60 15.44
N SER A 74 -3.05 -5.87 15.58
CA SER A 74 -3.08 -4.43 15.80
C SER A 74 -3.66 -3.66 14.61
N TRP A 75 -3.63 -4.23 13.40
CA TRP A 75 -4.25 -3.65 12.22
C TRP A 75 -5.78 -3.79 12.23
N LEU A 76 -6.31 -4.75 12.99
CA LEU A 76 -7.75 -4.99 13.12
C LEU A 76 -8.34 -4.25 14.33
N ASP A 77 -7.50 -3.66 15.17
CA ASP A 77 -7.92 -2.83 16.29
C ASP A 77 -8.06 -1.36 15.87
N HIS A 78 -9.29 -0.85 15.99
CA HIS A 78 -9.62 0.50 15.55
C HIS A 78 -8.86 1.59 16.32
N ALA A 79 -8.75 1.45 17.65
CA ALA A 79 -8.06 2.43 18.49
C ALA A 79 -6.55 2.47 18.19
N THR A 80 -5.92 1.31 18.00
CA THR A 80 -4.50 1.21 17.64
C THR A 80 -4.23 1.82 16.27
N MET A 81 -5.09 1.56 15.28
CA MET A 81 -4.96 2.15 13.96
C MET A 81 -5.17 3.67 13.95
N GLN A 82 -6.14 4.18 14.73
CA GLN A 82 -6.32 5.62 14.90
C GLN A 82 -5.07 6.28 15.49
N LYS A 83 -4.51 5.70 16.57
CA LYS A 83 -3.28 6.20 17.19
C LYS A 83 -2.11 6.17 16.20
N LYS A 84 -1.93 5.06 15.48
CA LYS A 84 -0.89 4.90 14.44
C LYS A 84 -0.99 5.99 13.37
N TRP A 85 -2.20 6.30 12.91
CA TRP A 85 -2.43 7.37 11.93
C TRP A 85 -2.20 8.77 12.48
N ALA A 86 -2.57 9.02 13.72
CA ALA A 86 -2.26 10.29 14.40
C ALA A 86 -0.75 10.50 14.55
N ASP A 87 -0.02 9.47 15.02
CA ASP A 87 1.43 9.50 15.18
C ASP A 87 2.13 9.69 13.83
N TRP A 88 1.65 8.99 12.79
CA TRP A 88 2.16 9.17 11.42
C TRP A 88 1.90 10.58 10.89
N ARG A 89 0.69 11.13 11.08
CA ARG A 89 0.33 12.48 10.65
C ARG A 89 1.25 13.51 11.27
N ALA A 90 1.52 13.39 12.57
CA ALA A 90 2.44 14.28 13.28
C ALA A 90 3.84 14.23 12.65
N ARG A 91 4.42 13.03 12.50
CA ARG A 91 5.75 12.85 11.86
C ARG A 91 5.79 13.40 10.44
N PHE A 92 4.75 13.13 9.65
CA PHE A 92 4.63 13.61 8.28
C PHE A 92 4.58 15.14 8.22
N SER A 93 3.78 15.76 9.09
CA SER A 93 3.69 17.23 9.17
C SER A 93 5.00 17.89 9.60
N THR A 94 5.72 17.30 10.56
CA THR A 94 6.99 17.82 11.06
C THR A 94 8.11 17.66 10.04
N HIS A 95 8.22 16.48 9.40
CA HIS A 95 9.28 16.18 8.43
C HIS A 95 9.21 17.08 7.20
N TYR A 96 8.01 17.25 6.63
CA TYR A 96 7.81 18.06 5.42
C TYR A 96 7.50 19.53 5.70
N GLN A 97 7.42 19.93 6.98
CA GLN A 97 7.10 21.30 7.42
C GLN A 97 5.86 21.86 6.70
N LEU A 98 4.75 21.12 6.78
CA LEU A 98 3.53 21.47 6.05
C LEU A 98 3.02 22.85 6.46
N ASN A 99 2.69 23.68 5.47
CA ASN A 99 2.04 24.97 5.72
C ASN A 99 0.57 24.80 6.15
N ASP A 100 -0.06 25.87 6.64
CA ASP A 100 -1.44 25.84 7.14
C ASP A 100 -2.46 25.32 6.11
N ALA A 101 -2.26 25.63 4.83
CA ALA A 101 -3.12 25.16 3.75
C ALA A 101 -2.98 23.65 3.52
N GLN A 102 -1.75 23.13 3.54
CA GLN A 102 -1.45 21.71 3.44
C GLN A 102 -1.94 20.93 4.66
N GLN A 103 -1.78 21.47 5.87
CA GLN A 103 -2.29 20.87 7.10
C GLN A 103 -3.82 20.77 7.09
N LYS A 104 -4.53 21.83 6.68
CA LYS A 104 -5.99 21.81 6.52
C LYS A 104 -6.45 20.77 5.50
N ARG A 105 -5.75 20.66 4.36
CA ARG A 105 -6.04 19.64 3.34
C ARG A 105 -5.79 18.23 3.85
N LEU A 106 -4.69 18.01 4.59
CA LEU A 106 -4.38 16.71 5.18
C LEU A 106 -5.43 16.31 6.23
N ALA A 107 -5.85 17.24 7.09
CA ALA A 107 -6.93 17.02 8.04
C ALA A 107 -8.25 16.68 7.33
N ALA A 108 -8.63 17.42 6.29
CA ALA A 108 -9.85 17.14 5.51
C ALA A 108 -9.84 15.78 4.80
N LEU A 109 -8.66 15.25 4.43
CA LEU A 109 -8.55 13.90 3.86
C LEU A 109 -8.77 12.81 4.90
N MET A 110 -8.22 13.02 6.11
CA MET A 110 -8.18 11.98 7.13
C MET A 110 -9.39 12.02 8.06
N ASP A 111 -9.77 13.20 8.54
CA ASP A 111 -10.83 13.40 9.53
C ASP A 111 -12.21 13.50 8.82
N PRO A 112 -13.32 13.14 9.48
CA PRO A 112 -14.66 13.22 8.90
C PRO A 112 -14.90 14.62 8.32
N ALA A 113 -15.51 14.66 7.12
CA ALA A 113 -15.75 15.88 6.39
C ALA A 113 -16.57 16.85 7.26
N GLY A 114 -15.89 17.81 7.88
CA GLY A 114 -16.53 19.07 8.24
C GLY A 114 -16.97 19.79 6.97
N VAL A 115 -17.84 20.79 7.15
CA VAL A 115 -18.47 21.63 6.12
C VAL A 115 -17.73 21.65 4.77
N VAL A 116 -18.20 20.87 3.80
CA VAL A 116 -17.66 20.75 2.44
C VAL A 116 -18.26 21.85 1.57
N GLY A 117 -17.42 22.69 0.97
CA GLY A 117 -17.85 23.82 0.13
C GLY A 117 -17.58 23.62 -1.37
N VAL A 118 -18.52 24.06 -2.21
CA VAL A 118 -18.38 24.18 -3.67
C VAL A 118 -18.66 25.63 -4.08
N ASN A 119 -17.85 26.17 -4.99
CA ASN A 119 -18.02 27.54 -5.47
C ASN A 119 -19.31 27.66 -6.29
N LEU A 120 -20.17 28.60 -5.90
CA LEU A 120 -21.39 28.96 -6.60
C LEU A 120 -21.55 30.49 -6.54
N ALA A 121 -21.37 31.15 -7.68
CA ALA A 121 -21.30 32.60 -7.77
C ALA A 121 -22.61 33.30 -7.34
N LYS A 122 -23.75 32.69 -7.64
CA LYS A 122 -25.09 33.17 -7.32
C LYS A 122 -26.07 31.97 -7.28
N LEU A 123 -27.05 32.01 -6.39
CA LEU A 123 -28.16 31.06 -6.41
C LEU A 123 -29.15 31.42 -7.54
N PRO A 124 -29.69 30.42 -8.25
CA PRO A 124 -30.77 30.65 -9.22
C PRO A 124 -32.00 31.29 -8.55
N ALA A 125 -32.75 32.13 -9.28
CA ALA A 125 -33.96 32.77 -8.76
C ALA A 125 -35.07 31.77 -8.38
N SER A 126 -35.02 30.57 -8.95
CA SER A 126 -35.91 29.43 -8.67
C SER A 126 -35.62 28.72 -7.33
N VAL A 127 -34.42 28.90 -6.77
CA VAL A 127 -33.96 28.18 -5.57
C VAL A 127 -34.10 29.04 -4.32
N ASN A 128 -34.93 28.61 -3.37
CA ASN A 128 -35.09 29.28 -2.08
C ASN A 128 -34.26 28.59 -0.97
N PRO A 129 -33.25 29.25 -0.37
CA PRO A 129 -32.43 28.69 0.71
C PRO A 129 -33.22 28.22 1.94
N ALA A 130 -34.37 28.85 2.21
CA ALA A 130 -35.21 28.48 3.36
C ALA A 130 -35.95 27.14 3.17
N LYS A 131 -35.92 26.56 1.97
CA LYS A 131 -36.53 25.26 1.65
C LYS A 131 -35.50 24.12 1.51
N PHE A 132 -34.23 24.36 1.82
CA PHE A 132 -33.25 23.28 1.79
C PHE A 132 -33.61 22.14 2.75
N PRO A 133 -33.33 20.86 2.38
CA PRO A 133 -33.56 19.73 3.26
C PRO A 133 -32.87 19.94 4.61
N VAL A 134 -33.47 19.42 5.67
CA VAL A 134 -32.91 19.42 7.03
C VAL A 134 -32.60 17.98 7.45
N ASP A 135 -31.54 17.80 8.21
CA ASP A 135 -31.12 16.50 8.72
C ASP A 135 -32.05 16.00 9.84
N ALA A 136 -31.76 14.82 10.40
CA ALA A 136 -32.51 14.23 11.51
C ALA A 136 -32.57 15.13 12.77
N ASN A 137 -31.65 16.09 12.92
CA ASN A 137 -31.57 17.04 14.02
C ASN A 137 -32.16 18.42 13.65
N LYS A 138 -32.84 18.54 12.51
CA LYS A 138 -33.40 19.78 11.95
C LYS A 138 -32.35 20.85 11.59
N ALA A 139 -31.09 20.46 11.43
CA ALA A 139 -30.06 21.35 10.91
C ALA A 139 -30.09 21.36 9.38
N PRO A 140 -29.87 22.51 8.73
CA PRO A 140 -29.89 22.60 7.26
C PRO A 140 -28.76 21.76 6.64
N VAL A 141 -29.13 20.87 5.72
CA VAL A 141 -28.24 19.97 4.99
C VAL A 141 -27.36 20.73 3.98
N LEU A 142 -27.81 21.91 3.55
CA LEU A 142 -26.99 22.87 2.81
C LEU A 142 -27.09 24.27 3.39
N SER A 143 -25.98 25.00 3.31
CA SER A 143 -25.90 26.43 3.59
C SER A 143 -25.21 27.14 2.44
N TYR A 144 -25.77 28.25 1.98
CA TYR A 144 -25.16 29.13 0.97
C TYR A 144 -24.65 30.41 1.63
N ASP A 145 -23.34 30.66 1.50
CA ASP A 145 -22.69 31.89 1.96
C ASP A 145 -22.51 32.84 0.76
N ALA A 146 -23.37 33.87 0.69
CA ALA A 146 -23.37 34.85 -0.39
C ALA A 146 -22.12 35.76 -0.41
N ALA A 147 -21.46 35.95 0.74
CA ALA A 147 -20.22 36.73 0.84
C ALA A 147 -19.03 35.92 0.30
N LYS A 148 -19.03 34.60 0.53
CA LYS A 148 -17.98 33.69 0.05
C LYS A 148 -18.26 33.07 -1.31
N LYS A 149 -19.46 33.27 -1.88
CA LYS A 149 -19.91 32.65 -3.13
C LYS A 149 -19.76 31.13 -3.11
N GLN A 150 -20.16 30.52 -1.99
CA GLN A 150 -19.95 29.10 -1.72
C GLN A 150 -21.23 28.43 -1.21
N LEU A 151 -21.54 27.27 -1.79
CA LEU A 151 -22.55 26.32 -1.33
C LEU A 151 -21.86 25.26 -0.49
N SER A 152 -22.36 25.00 0.71
CA SER A 152 -21.68 24.14 1.68
C SER A 152 -22.60 23.11 2.32
N ALA A 153 -22.10 21.88 2.52
CA ALA A 153 -22.79 20.80 3.21
C ALA A 153 -22.00 20.37 4.46
N PRO A 154 -22.62 20.34 5.66
CA PRO A 154 -21.96 19.97 6.91
C PRO A 154 -21.64 18.47 7.04
N GLY A 155 -22.16 17.62 6.15
CA GLY A 155 -21.97 16.18 6.18
C GLY A 155 -22.40 15.50 4.86
N PRO A 156 -22.38 14.17 4.79
CA PRO A 156 -22.80 13.41 3.60
C PRO A 156 -24.27 13.68 3.25
N LEU A 157 -24.55 13.77 1.95
CA LEU A 157 -25.89 14.02 1.41
C LEU A 157 -26.57 12.67 1.12
N LEU A 158 -27.72 12.43 1.73
CA LEU A 158 -28.54 11.25 1.47
C LEU A 158 -29.18 11.34 0.07
N GLY A 159 -29.43 10.19 -0.57
CA GLY A 159 -30.03 10.15 -1.92
C GLY A 159 -31.39 10.84 -2.00
N GLU A 160 -32.17 10.81 -0.92
CA GLU A 160 -33.46 11.50 -0.82
C GLU A 160 -33.29 13.04 -0.75
N GLU A 161 -32.27 13.52 -0.04
CA GLU A 161 -31.95 14.95 0.08
C GLU A 161 -31.46 15.51 -1.25
N VAL A 162 -30.61 14.76 -1.95
CA VAL A 162 -30.14 15.08 -3.30
C VAL A 162 -31.30 15.10 -4.30
N ALA A 163 -32.22 14.14 -4.22
CA ALA A 163 -33.40 14.11 -5.07
C ALA A 163 -34.34 15.31 -4.80
N ALA A 164 -34.49 15.73 -3.54
CA ALA A 164 -35.26 16.92 -3.17
C ALA A 164 -34.64 18.22 -3.71
N LEU A 165 -33.30 18.32 -3.72
CA LEU A 165 -32.58 19.48 -4.27
C LEU A 165 -32.64 19.54 -5.79
N LYS A 166 -32.49 18.40 -6.47
CA LYS A 166 -32.61 18.30 -7.93
C LYS A 166 -34.02 18.68 -8.41
N LYS A 167 -35.06 18.44 -7.60
CA LYS A 167 -36.44 18.86 -7.88
C LYS A 167 -36.69 20.37 -7.74
N MET A 168 -35.78 21.14 -7.15
CA MET A 168 -35.92 22.60 -7.02
C MET A 168 -35.58 23.36 -8.31
N ILE A 169 -35.02 22.68 -9.31
CA ILE A 169 -34.63 23.24 -10.60
C ILE A 169 -35.30 22.45 -11.74
N HIS A 170 -35.67 23.14 -12.81
CA HIS A 170 -36.32 22.54 -13.98
C HIS A 170 -35.28 22.19 -15.05
N VAL A 171 -34.20 21.49 -14.68
CA VAL A 171 -33.08 21.15 -15.56
C VAL A 171 -32.74 19.65 -15.46
N ALA A 172 -32.72 18.96 -16.60
CA ALA A 172 -32.26 17.58 -16.72
C ALA A 172 -30.86 17.50 -17.35
N ASP A 173 -30.02 16.63 -16.79
CA ASP A 173 -28.75 16.19 -17.38
C ASP A 173 -29.03 15.00 -18.32
N LEU A 174 -28.75 15.16 -19.62
CA LEU A 174 -28.94 14.12 -20.62
C LEU A 174 -27.64 13.34 -20.94
N GLY A 175 -26.54 13.62 -20.24
CA GLY A 175 -25.22 13.08 -20.54
C GLY A 175 -24.41 13.96 -21.51
N ASP A 176 -23.12 13.67 -21.64
CA ASP A 176 -22.18 14.37 -22.53
C ASP A 176 -22.18 15.91 -22.41
N ASN A 177 -22.41 16.42 -21.19
CA ASN A 177 -22.43 17.85 -20.88
C ASN A 177 -23.59 18.63 -21.55
N VAL A 178 -24.68 17.92 -21.88
CA VAL A 178 -25.90 18.48 -22.48
C VAL A 178 -26.99 18.62 -21.41
N PHE A 179 -27.49 19.85 -21.23
CA PHE A 179 -28.53 20.18 -20.26
C PHE A 179 -29.77 20.73 -20.95
N ALA A 180 -30.96 20.32 -20.50
CA ALA A 180 -32.24 20.77 -21.06
C ALA A 180 -33.21 21.24 -19.99
N LYS A 181 -34.06 22.21 -20.35
CA LYS A 181 -35.20 22.61 -19.53
C LYS A 181 -36.27 21.51 -19.49
N THR A 182 -36.82 21.21 -18.31
CA THR A 182 -37.88 20.22 -18.13
C THR A 182 -39.22 20.86 -17.79
N ASP A 183 -40.32 20.17 -18.12
CA ASP A 183 -41.66 20.50 -17.63
C ASP A 183 -41.88 20.08 -16.16
N ASP A 184 -43.07 20.37 -15.61
CA ASP A 184 -43.45 20.04 -14.22
C ASP A 184 -43.47 18.53 -13.94
N ALA A 185 -43.43 17.70 -14.99
CA ALA A 185 -43.33 16.24 -14.92
C ALA A 185 -41.89 15.72 -15.08
N GLY A 186 -40.90 16.59 -15.29
CA GLY A 186 -39.48 16.23 -15.45
C GLY A 186 -39.08 15.82 -16.87
N VAL A 187 -39.92 16.11 -17.88
CA VAL A 187 -39.68 15.73 -19.28
C VAL A 187 -38.96 16.87 -20.03
N PRO A 188 -37.87 16.60 -20.80
CA PRO A 188 -37.14 17.63 -21.53
C PRO A 188 -37.98 18.30 -22.64
N MET A 189 -38.07 19.62 -22.63
CA MET A 189 -38.83 20.41 -23.61
C MET A 189 -38.12 20.47 -24.98
N ARG A 190 -38.90 20.44 -26.07
CA ARG A 190 -38.42 20.51 -27.47
C ARG A 190 -39.25 21.49 -28.30
N GLU A 191 -38.62 22.28 -29.17
CA GLU A 191 -39.27 23.16 -30.14
C GLU A 191 -38.77 22.88 -31.57
N GLY A 192 -39.62 23.00 -32.61
CA GLY A 192 -39.42 22.33 -33.90
C GLY A 192 -38.93 23.18 -35.10
N GLY A 193 -38.18 22.51 -36.01
CA GLY A 193 -38.34 22.61 -37.48
C GLY A 193 -37.20 23.13 -38.39
N GLU A 194 -36.25 22.27 -38.84
CA GLU A 194 -35.51 22.37 -40.13
C GLU A 194 -34.68 21.10 -40.46
N PHE A 195 -34.24 20.89 -41.72
CA PHE A 195 -33.55 19.67 -42.22
C PHE A 195 -32.02 19.66 -41.96
N VAL A 196 -31.45 18.49 -41.63
CA VAL A 196 -30.00 18.31 -41.41
C VAL A 196 -29.24 18.34 -42.75
N ARG A 197 -28.45 19.40 -42.96
CA ARG A 197 -27.59 19.56 -44.15
C ARG A 197 -26.23 18.87 -43.94
N PRO A 198 -25.73 18.06 -44.89
CA PRO A 198 -24.36 17.55 -44.86
C PRO A 198 -23.33 18.68 -44.97
N SER A 199 -22.08 18.44 -44.58
CA SER A 199 -21.00 19.43 -44.72
C SER A 199 -20.62 19.63 -46.20
N THR A 200 -20.06 20.81 -46.54
CA THR A 200 -19.70 21.15 -47.93
C THR A 200 -18.73 20.13 -48.56
N GLU A 201 -17.79 19.60 -47.78
CA GLU A 201 -16.80 18.61 -48.23
C GLU A 201 -17.43 17.22 -48.52
N GLU A 202 -18.43 16.82 -47.73
CA GLU A 202 -19.19 15.58 -47.94
C GLU A 202 -20.11 15.67 -49.17
N ILE A 203 -20.67 16.86 -49.43
CA ILE A 203 -21.48 17.12 -50.63
C ILE A 203 -20.62 17.05 -51.89
N ASP A 204 -19.42 17.62 -51.85
CA ASP A 204 -18.49 17.60 -52.99
C ASP A 204 -17.97 16.18 -53.27
N PHE A 205 -17.70 15.39 -52.23
CA PHE A 205 -17.35 13.98 -52.38
C PHE A 205 -18.50 13.17 -53.00
N TYR A 206 -19.74 13.36 -52.53
CA TYR A 206 -20.92 12.69 -53.08
C TYR A 206 -21.16 13.06 -54.56
N LYS A 207 -20.99 14.34 -54.94
CA LYS A 207 -21.10 14.81 -56.34
C LYS A 207 -20.03 14.18 -57.24
N ASN A 208 -18.79 14.07 -56.76
CA ASN A 208 -17.70 13.43 -57.52
C ASN A 208 -17.97 11.93 -57.73
N VAL A 209 -18.51 11.23 -56.73
CA VAL A 209 -18.89 9.81 -56.86
C VAL A 209 -20.06 9.64 -57.84
N LEU A 210 -21.02 10.58 -57.86
CA LEU A 210 -22.16 10.56 -58.80
C LEU A 210 -21.72 10.75 -60.26
N ASP A 211 -20.79 11.68 -60.53
CA ASP A 211 -20.26 11.93 -61.88
C ASP A 211 -19.44 10.72 -62.39
N LEU A 212 -18.67 10.07 -61.50
CA LEU A 212 -17.95 8.83 -61.80
C LEU A 212 -18.90 7.66 -62.11
N GLU A 213 -20.02 7.53 -61.38
CA GLU A 213 -21.05 6.51 -61.65
C GLU A 213 -21.72 6.70 -63.02
N GLN A 214 -22.02 7.94 -63.41
CA GLN A 214 -22.63 8.25 -64.71
C GLN A 214 -21.69 7.98 -65.89
N ARG A 215 -20.38 8.20 -65.71
CA ARG A 215 -19.36 7.95 -66.74
C ARG A 215 -18.89 6.49 -66.80
N ALA A 216 -19.18 5.69 -65.78
CA ALA A 216 -18.82 4.28 -65.78
C ALA A 216 -19.54 3.51 -66.90
N THR A 217 -18.79 2.72 -67.67
CA THR A 217 -19.32 1.98 -68.83
C THR A 217 -19.56 0.50 -68.53
N THR A 218 -18.99 -0.05 -67.44
CA THR A 218 -19.13 -1.47 -67.08
C THR A 218 -20.13 -1.71 -65.93
N PRO A 219 -20.96 -2.78 -65.98
CA PRO A 219 -22.00 -3.01 -64.95
C PRO A 219 -21.45 -3.27 -63.55
N ARG A 220 -20.26 -3.87 -63.47
CA ARG A 220 -19.62 -4.25 -62.20
C ARG A 220 -19.06 -3.03 -61.45
N GLU A 221 -18.56 -2.02 -62.17
CA GLU A 221 -18.15 -0.75 -61.58
C GLU A 221 -19.35 0.07 -61.12
N LYS A 222 -20.43 0.12 -61.91
CA LYS A 222 -21.69 0.75 -61.47
C LYS A 222 -22.21 0.14 -60.18
N GLN A 223 -22.20 -1.19 -60.06
CA GLN A 223 -22.61 -1.86 -58.80
C GLN A 223 -21.69 -1.52 -57.62
N ARG A 224 -20.38 -1.42 -57.82
CA ARG A 224 -19.44 -1.03 -56.76
C ARG A 224 -19.63 0.42 -56.32
N LEU A 225 -19.80 1.34 -57.27
CA LEU A 225 -20.02 2.76 -57.00
C LEU A 225 -21.40 3.00 -56.38
N ALA A 226 -22.44 2.29 -56.81
CA ALA A 226 -23.76 2.32 -56.19
C ALA A 226 -23.72 1.79 -54.74
N GLY A 227 -22.95 0.72 -54.49
CA GLY A 227 -22.71 0.23 -53.13
C GLY A 227 -21.99 1.25 -52.25
N LEU A 228 -20.99 1.95 -52.81
CA LEU A 228 -20.23 2.98 -52.10
C LEU A 228 -21.09 4.22 -51.79
N LYS A 229 -21.99 4.56 -52.71
CA LYS A 229 -22.98 5.63 -52.57
C LYS A 229 -24.03 5.29 -51.51
N ALA A 230 -24.49 4.04 -51.46
CA ALA A 230 -25.42 3.57 -50.43
C ALA A 230 -24.79 3.63 -49.04
N THR A 231 -23.49 3.32 -48.89
CA THR A 231 -22.79 3.45 -47.60
C THR A 231 -22.62 4.89 -47.10
N LEU A 232 -22.76 5.90 -47.96
CA LEU A 232 -22.62 7.30 -47.55
C LEU A 232 -23.92 7.88 -46.93
N GLY A 233 -25.09 7.28 -47.19
CA GLY A 233 -26.35 7.67 -46.56
C GLY A 233 -26.80 9.12 -46.84
N ILE A 234 -26.57 9.66 -48.05
CA ILE A 234 -26.96 11.01 -48.47
C ILE A 234 -27.89 10.93 -49.70
N ILE A 235 -28.99 11.70 -49.71
CA ILE A 235 -29.97 11.79 -50.81
C ILE A 235 -30.17 13.26 -51.21
N SER A 236 -30.27 13.53 -52.52
CA SER A 236 -30.67 14.83 -53.05
C SER A 236 -32.20 14.97 -53.01
N VAL A 237 -32.71 16.02 -52.38
CA VAL A 237 -34.16 16.30 -52.30
C VAL A 237 -34.61 17.16 -53.50
N ASP A 238 -33.74 18.05 -54.01
CA ASP A 238 -33.88 18.82 -55.25
C ASP A 238 -32.48 19.18 -55.83
N GLU A 239 -32.40 19.95 -56.93
CA GLU A 239 -31.12 20.30 -57.61
C GLU A 239 -30.14 21.09 -56.73
N THR A 240 -30.57 21.63 -55.57
CA THR A 240 -29.75 22.51 -54.71
C THR A 240 -29.68 22.09 -53.24
N THR A 241 -30.45 21.08 -52.82
CA THR A 241 -30.60 20.68 -51.41
C THR A 241 -30.32 19.19 -51.22
N PHE A 242 -29.35 18.87 -50.36
CA PHE A 242 -28.96 17.51 -49.98
C PHE A 242 -29.29 17.24 -48.51
N ALA A 243 -29.81 16.04 -48.21
CA ALA A 243 -30.15 15.60 -46.85
C ALA A 243 -29.58 14.20 -46.58
N ARG A 244 -29.26 13.87 -45.33
CA ARG A 244 -28.89 12.49 -44.93
C ARG A 244 -30.13 11.59 -44.93
N ALA A 245 -29.95 10.30 -45.20
CA ALA A 245 -31.02 9.30 -45.27
C ALA A 245 -30.85 8.19 -44.23
N ASP A 246 -31.96 7.70 -43.67
CA ASP A 246 -31.96 6.61 -42.70
C ASP A 246 -31.69 5.26 -43.40
N ASP A 247 -31.57 4.20 -42.59
CA ASP A 247 -31.27 2.84 -43.07
C ASP A 247 -32.32 2.28 -44.06
N ASN A 248 -33.47 2.96 -44.21
CA ASN A 248 -34.55 2.61 -45.13
C ASN A 248 -34.64 3.55 -46.35
N GLY A 249 -33.71 4.49 -46.52
CA GLY A 249 -33.61 5.37 -47.69
C GLY A 249 -34.55 6.58 -47.66
N HIS A 250 -35.08 6.97 -46.50
CA HIS A 250 -35.87 8.20 -46.35
C HIS A 250 -35.03 9.34 -45.77
N PRO A 251 -35.25 10.61 -46.17
CA PRO A 251 -34.50 11.73 -45.64
C PRO A 251 -34.69 11.87 -44.13
N ILE A 252 -33.60 11.79 -43.37
CA ILE A 252 -33.55 11.94 -41.92
C ILE A 252 -33.94 13.37 -41.57
N ARG A 253 -35.01 13.50 -40.80
CA ARG A 253 -35.32 14.73 -40.07
C ARG A 253 -34.74 14.61 -38.68
N THR A 254 -33.88 15.55 -38.28
CA THR A 254 -33.39 15.63 -36.89
C THR A 254 -33.51 17.06 -36.40
N GLY A 255 -34.35 17.29 -35.41
CA GLY A 255 -34.58 18.62 -34.84
C GLY A 255 -35.63 18.60 -33.73
N GLY A 256 -35.31 17.97 -32.61
CA GLY A 256 -35.90 18.27 -31.31
C GLY A 256 -34.82 18.97 -30.48
N GLN A 257 -34.54 20.24 -30.80
CA GLN A 257 -33.54 20.99 -30.04
C GLN A 257 -34.08 21.20 -28.63
N LEU A 258 -33.30 20.77 -27.65
CA LEU A 258 -33.61 20.94 -26.24
C LEU A 258 -33.59 22.44 -25.93
N VAL A 259 -34.62 22.94 -25.24
CA VAL A 259 -34.63 24.33 -24.77
C VAL A 259 -33.39 24.52 -23.89
N PRO A 260 -32.49 25.47 -24.21
CA PRO A 260 -31.26 25.67 -23.46
C PRO A 260 -31.60 26.02 -22.02
N ALA A 261 -31.03 25.26 -21.08
CA ALA A 261 -31.21 25.49 -19.66
C ALA A 261 -30.57 26.81 -19.23
N ASP A 262 -31.17 27.47 -18.23
CA ASP A 262 -30.63 28.71 -17.68
C ASP A 262 -29.23 28.47 -17.08
N ALA A 263 -28.26 29.31 -17.46
CA ALA A 263 -26.85 29.10 -17.11
C ALA A 263 -26.61 29.01 -15.59
N ASP A 264 -27.37 29.78 -14.80
CA ASP A 264 -27.30 29.77 -13.33
C ASP A 264 -27.84 28.45 -12.74
N GLU A 265 -28.89 27.86 -13.33
CA GLU A 265 -29.49 26.60 -12.89
C GLU A 265 -28.59 25.40 -13.22
N VAL A 266 -27.91 25.43 -14.38
CA VAL A 266 -26.90 24.43 -14.75
C VAL A 266 -25.70 24.48 -13.79
N LEU A 267 -25.23 25.68 -13.44
CA LEU A 267 -24.16 25.86 -12.46
C LEU A 267 -24.56 25.34 -11.07
N PHE A 268 -25.82 25.51 -10.67
CA PHE A 268 -26.34 24.97 -9.41
C PHE A 268 -26.43 23.43 -9.42
N LEU A 269 -26.95 22.82 -10.50
CA LEU A 269 -27.00 21.36 -10.65
C LEU A 269 -25.60 20.75 -10.58
N LYS A 270 -24.65 21.34 -11.31
CA LYS A 270 -23.25 20.92 -11.28
C LYS A 270 -22.64 21.08 -9.89
N ALA A 271 -22.94 22.19 -9.19
CA ALA A 271 -22.49 22.40 -7.83
C ALA A 271 -23.07 21.38 -6.84
N ILE A 272 -24.34 20.97 -6.98
CA ILE A 272 -24.96 19.91 -6.15
C ILE A 272 -24.31 18.55 -6.44
N VAL A 273 -24.12 18.18 -7.71
CA VAL A 273 -23.49 16.89 -8.07
C VAL A 273 -22.03 16.84 -7.60
N ASP A 274 -21.30 17.95 -7.72
CA ASP A 274 -19.93 18.06 -7.20
C ASP A 274 -19.91 18.07 -5.67
N LEU A 275 -20.91 18.67 -5.02
CA LEU A 275 -21.05 18.68 -3.58
C LEU A 275 -21.42 17.28 -3.05
N GLU A 276 -22.33 16.56 -3.71
CA GLU A 276 -22.68 15.17 -3.43
C GLU A 276 -21.44 14.28 -3.53
N LYS A 277 -20.68 14.38 -4.63
CA LYS A 277 -19.43 13.63 -4.80
C LYS A 277 -18.40 13.93 -3.72
N LYS A 278 -18.29 15.18 -3.27
CA LYS A 278 -17.33 15.61 -2.23
C LYS A 278 -17.81 15.32 -0.81
N ALA A 279 -19.11 15.44 -0.54
CA ALA A 279 -19.72 15.21 0.76
C ALA A 279 -19.88 13.70 1.04
N ASN A 280 -20.15 12.90 0.01
CA ASN A 280 -20.23 11.44 0.10
C ASN A 280 -18.87 10.75 -0.09
N ALA A 281 -17.80 11.51 -0.32
CA ALA A 281 -16.45 11.00 -0.23
C ALA A 281 -16.09 10.76 1.25
N LEU A 282 -16.31 9.53 1.73
CA LEU A 282 -15.91 9.11 3.07
C LEU A 282 -14.42 9.42 3.31
N SER A 283 -14.12 10.10 4.41
CA SER A 283 -12.73 10.33 4.85
C SER A 283 -12.04 9.02 5.19
N PHE A 284 -10.70 9.01 5.23
CA PHE A 284 -9.98 7.76 5.54
C PHE A 284 -10.34 7.21 6.93
N THR A 285 -10.57 8.07 7.94
CA THR A 285 -10.99 7.62 9.28
C THR A 285 -12.41 7.05 9.29
N GLN A 286 -13.32 7.62 8.50
CA GLN A 286 -14.67 7.07 8.35
C GLN A 286 -14.65 5.72 7.62
N ARG A 287 -13.83 5.56 6.57
CA ARG A 287 -13.65 4.28 5.89
C ARG A 287 -13.07 3.21 6.81
N LEU A 288 -12.07 3.58 7.61
CA LEU A 288 -11.47 2.69 8.61
C LEU A 288 -12.50 2.28 9.68
N THR A 289 -13.28 3.23 10.18
CA THR A 289 -14.33 2.98 11.18
C THR A 289 -15.44 2.11 10.60
N ALA A 290 -15.87 2.39 9.37
CA ALA A 290 -16.85 1.57 8.68
C ALA A 290 -16.35 0.12 8.55
N MET A 291 -15.09 -0.07 8.15
CA MET A 291 -14.51 -1.39 7.94
C MET A 291 -14.23 -2.17 9.23
N LEU A 292 -13.79 -1.51 10.30
CA LEU A 292 -13.37 -2.18 11.55
C LEU A 292 -14.46 -2.25 12.62
N SER A 293 -15.49 -1.41 12.53
CA SER A 293 -16.49 -1.27 13.60
C SER A 293 -17.94 -1.34 13.12
N ALA A 294 -18.23 -1.07 11.84
CA ALA A 294 -19.61 -0.99 11.35
C ALA A 294 -19.99 -2.08 10.34
N ASP A 295 -19.02 -2.71 9.67
CA ASP A 295 -19.26 -3.73 8.65
C ASP A 295 -19.74 -5.06 9.28
N PRO A 296 -21.02 -5.43 9.11
CA PRO A 296 -21.64 -6.59 9.78
C PRO A 296 -20.95 -7.92 9.48
N ASP A 297 -20.35 -8.06 8.29
CA ASP A 297 -19.65 -9.29 7.90
C ASP A 297 -18.27 -9.38 8.56
N ARG A 298 -17.64 -8.25 8.88
CA ARG A 298 -16.33 -8.20 9.56
C ARG A 298 -16.42 -8.27 11.08
N VAL A 299 -17.33 -7.50 11.69
CA VAL A 299 -17.46 -7.44 13.16
C VAL A 299 -18.42 -8.47 13.74
N GLY A 300 -19.33 -9.00 12.91
CA GLY A 300 -20.37 -9.92 13.35
C GLY A 300 -21.64 -9.20 13.82
N VAL A 301 -22.73 -9.95 13.93
CA VAL A 301 -24.05 -9.43 14.33
C VAL A 301 -24.58 -10.25 15.49
N VAL A 302 -25.05 -9.58 16.53
CA VAL A 302 -25.67 -10.20 17.71
C VAL A 302 -27.18 -9.98 17.63
N TRP A 303 -27.96 -11.06 17.63
CA TRP A 303 -29.42 -11.02 17.60
C TRP A 303 -29.97 -11.21 18.99
N ARG A 304 -30.73 -10.24 19.54
CA ARG A 304 -31.44 -10.44 20.80
C ARG A 304 -32.68 -11.30 20.56
N THR A 305 -32.84 -12.41 21.28
CA THR A 305 -34.08 -13.21 21.24
C THR A 305 -35.18 -12.49 22.02
N THR A 306 -35.79 -11.48 21.39
CA THR A 306 -37.08 -10.90 21.78
C THR A 306 -38.18 -11.34 20.80
N PRO A 307 -39.47 -11.29 21.18
CA PRO A 307 -40.59 -11.66 20.27
C PRO A 307 -40.65 -10.86 18.97
N LYS A 308 -40.00 -9.68 18.93
CA LYS A 308 -39.59 -8.98 17.71
C LYS A 308 -38.06 -8.95 17.69
N ALA A 309 -37.47 -9.53 16.65
CA ALA A 309 -36.03 -9.54 16.45
C ALA A 309 -35.55 -8.11 16.09
N GLU A 310 -34.85 -7.45 17.00
CA GLU A 310 -34.15 -6.19 16.72
C GLU A 310 -32.67 -6.48 16.45
N LEU A 311 -32.17 -5.92 15.36
CA LEU A 311 -30.76 -5.96 14.94
C LEU A 311 -29.96 -4.95 15.77
N VAL A 312 -29.03 -5.42 16.60
CA VAL A 312 -28.11 -4.54 17.33
C VAL A 312 -26.67 -4.94 17.00
N MET A 313 -25.92 -4.02 16.39
CA MET A 313 -24.50 -4.20 16.10
C MET A 313 -23.70 -3.90 17.37
N THR A 314 -23.31 -4.93 18.13
CA THR A 314 -22.51 -4.77 19.35
C THR A 314 -21.66 -6.01 19.64
N THR A 315 -20.61 -5.87 20.45
CA THR A 315 -19.85 -7.01 20.99
C THR A 315 -20.62 -7.60 22.18
N ALA A 316 -20.81 -8.92 22.19
CA ALA A 316 -21.55 -9.58 23.26
C ALA A 316 -20.83 -9.39 24.63
N PRO A 317 -21.52 -8.91 25.68
CA PRO A 317 -20.92 -8.82 27.01
C PRO A 317 -20.60 -10.23 27.56
N ALA A 318 -19.44 -10.38 28.17
CA ALA A 318 -19.00 -11.66 28.73
C ALA A 318 -19.97 -12.14 29.83
N GLY A 319 -20.63 -13.28 29.60
CA GLY A 319 -21.50 -13.95 30.59
C GLY A 319 -23.00 -14.04 30.26
N SER A 320 -23.48 -13.58 29.09
CA SER A 320 -24.87 -13.76 28.67
C SER A 320 -25.04 -14.92 27.68
N GLU A 321 -25.11 -16.15 28.19
CA GLU A 321 -25.18 -17.37 27.35
C GLU A 321 -26.58 -17.69 26.77
N THR A 322 -27.68 -17.05 27.18
CA THR A 322 -29.02 -17.62 26.91
C THR A 322 -29.88 -16.90 25.87
N ASP A 323 -29.64 -15.62 25.55
CA ASP A 323 -30.63 -14.81 24.81
C ASP A 323 -30.11 -14.24 23.48
N PHE A 324 -29.02 -14.77 22.92
CA PHE A 324 -28.46 -14.24 21.68
C PHE A 324 -28.03 -15.31 20.67
N ASN A 325 -28.50 -15.20 19.43
CA ASN A 325 -27.85 -15.85 18.29
C ASN A 325 -26.73 -14.92 17.80
N ILE A 326 -25.50 -15.42 17.69
CA ILE A 326 -24.34 -14.61 17.30
C ILE A 326 -23.85 -15.08 15.93
N LYS A 327 -23.87 -14.20 14.92
CA LYS A 327 -23.13 -14.40 13.68
C LYS A 327 -21.71 -13.88 13.91
N TYR A 328 -20.74 -14.77 13.98
CA TYR A 328 -19.33 -14.38 14.10
C TYR A 328 -18.88 -13.63 12.84
N GLY A 329 -18.21 -12.49 13.03
CA GLY A 329 -17.59 -11.74 11.95
C GLY A 329 -16.22 -12.31 11.56
N ASP A 330 -15.74 -11.95 10.38
CA ASP A 330 -14.47 -12.43 9.85
C ASP A 330 -13.25 -12.13 10.75
N VAL A 331 -13.29 -11.03 11.52
CA VAL A 331 -12.25 -10.68 12.47
C VAL A 331 -12.22 -11.65 13.65
N GLN A 332 -13.39 -12.08 14.13
CA GLN A 332 -13.45 -13.07 15.21
C GLN A 332 -13.06 -14.45 14.69
N ALA A 333 -13.54 -14.84 13.50
CA ALA A 333 -13.11 -16.08 12.85
C ALA A 333 -11.58 -16.14 12.64
N TYR A 334 -10.93 -15.01 12.37
CA TYR A 334 -9.47 -14.93 12.30
C TYR A 334 -8.82 -15.18 13.68
N LYS A 335 -9.32 -14.56 14.74
CA LYS A 335 -8.81 -14.76 16.12
C LYS A 335 -8.98 -16.21 16.56
N ASP A 336 -10.14 -16.81 16.30
CA ASP A 336 -10.42 -18.20 16.63
C ASP A 336 -9.48 -19.15 15.85
N LEU A 337 -9.19 -18.83 14.58
CA LEU A 337 -8.25 -19.61 13.76
C LEU A 337 -6.79 -19.49 14.24
N VAL A 338 -6.40 -18.34 14.80
CA VAL A 338 -5.10 -18.19 15.48
C VAL A 338 -5.04 -19.13 16.68
N GLU A 339 -6.09 -19.14 17.51
CA GLU A 339 -6.16 -20.01 18.69
C GLU A 339 -6.17 -21.50 18.31
N GLU A 340 -6.93 -21.88 17.26
CA GLU A 340 -6.94 -23.22 16.70
C GLU A 340 -5.54 -23.64 16.24
N TYR A 341 -4.83 -22.75 15.57
CA TYR A 341 -3.47 -22.99 15.10
C TYR A 341 -2.49 -23.21 16.26
N GLU A 342 -2.51 -22.36 17.30
CA GLU A 342 -1.66 -22.53 18.48
C GLU A 342 -2.00 -23.82 19.25
N ALA A 343 -3.29 -24.12 19.41
CA ALA A 343 -3.73 -25.33 20.10
C ALA A 343 -3.34 -26.61 19.33
N ALA A 344 -3.44 -26.59 17.99
CA ALA A 344 -3.01 -27.69 17.14
C ALA A 344 -1.49 -27.87 17.18
N LEU A 345 -0.73 -26.78 17.16
CA LEU A 345 0.73 -26.80 17.29
C LEU A 345 1.17 -27.39 18.62
N ALA A 346 0.56 -26.97 19.73
CA ALA A 346 0.90 -27.46 21.07
C ALA A 346 0.64 -28.97 21.26
N LYS A 347 -0.31 -29.53 20.51
CA LYS A 347 -0.67 -30.95 20.54
C LYS A 347 0.10 -31.80 19.53
N ALA A 348 0.80 -31.19 18.58
CA ALA A 348 1.48 -31.90 17.51
C ALA A 348 2.75 -32.60 18.00
N GLN A 349 2.77 -33.94 17.90
CA GLN A 349 3.90 -34.80 18.21
C GLN A 349 4.25 -35.76 17.07
N VAL A 350 3.31 -36.07 16.17
CA VAL A 350 3.54 -36.96 15.01
C VAL A 350 3.45 -36.20 13.69
N ASN A 351 4.14 -36.70 12.65
CA ASN A 351 4.21 -36.04 11.32
C ASN A 351 2.85 -35.63 10.75
N PHE A 352 1.85 -36.52 10.82
CA PHE A 352 0.49 -36.20 10.35
C PHE A 352 -0.17 -35.01 11.09
N GLN A 353 0.15 -34.82 12.38
CA GLN A 353 -0.35 -33.66 13.13
C GLN A 353 0.36 -32.38 12.67
N PHE A 354 1.65 -32.43 12.35
CA PHE A 354 2.35 -31.31 11.73
C PHE A 354 1.79 -30.96 10.34
N ASP A 355 1.43 -31.95 9.53
CA ASP A 355 0.75 -31.72 8.24
C ASP A 355 -0.62 -31.05 8.41
N HIS A 356 -1.32 -31.36 9.51
CA HIS A 356 -2.57 -30.69 9.87
C HIS A 356 -2.33 -29.24 10.29
N VAL A 357 -1.33 -29.00 11.14
CA VAL A 357 -0.91 -27.66 11.56
C VAL A 357 -0.48 -26.81 10.36
N GLU A 358 0.23 -27.38 9.39
CA GLU A 358 0.62 -26.68 8.15
C GLU A 358 -0.61 -26.25 7.35
N ARG A 359 -1.62 -27.12 7.23
CA ARG A 359 -2.89 -26.79 6.55
C ARG A 359 -3.65 -25.68 7.27
N ILE A 360 -3.72 -25.71 8.60
CA ILE A 360 -4.31 -24.62 9.40
C ILE A 360 -3.50 -23.33 9.17
N GLY A 361 -2.16 -23.40 9.20
CA GLY A 361 -1.28 -22.27 8.93
C GLY A 361 -1.50 -21.62 7.56
N LYS A 362 -1.74 -22.42 6.51
CA LYS A 362 -2.10 -21.92 5.17
C LYS A 362 -3.45 -21.20 5.19
N LYS A 363 -4.46 -21.77 5.85
CA LYS A 363 -5.78 -21.11 6.03
C LYS A 363 -5.64 -19.82 6.83
N LEU A 364 -4.83 -19.82 7.89
CA LEU A 364 -4.55 -18.66 8.72
C LEU A 364 -3.89 -17.54 7.91
N ALA A 365 -2.88 -17.87 7.10
CA ALA A 365 -2.24 -16.91 6.22
C ALA A 365 -3.21 -16.31 5.18
N ALA A 366 -4.10 -17.12 4.61
CA ALA A 366 -5.14 -16.67 3.69
C ALA A 366 -6.16 -15.75 4.39
N LYS A 367 -6.69 -16.16 5.55
CA LYS A 367 -7.66 -15.36 6.31
C LYS A 367 -7.05 -14.04 6.80
N ARG A 368 -5.79 -14.05 7.23
CA ARG A 368 -5.03 -12.82 7.55
C ARG A 368 -4.99 -11.86 6.37
N ALA A 369 -4.68 -12.34 5.16
CA ALA A 369 -4.63 -11.50 3.96
C ALA A 369 -6.02 -10.92 3.62
N GLU A 370 -7.08 -11.69 3.80
CA GLU A 370 -8.47 -11.28 3.59
C GLU A 370 -8.91 -10.17 4.56
N VAL A 371 -8.60 -10.30 5.85
CA VAL A 371 -9.05 -9.32 6.87
C VAL A 371 -8.14 -8.09 6.95
N VAL A 372 -6.82 -8.28 6.93
CA VAL A 372 -5.82 -7.20 7.08
C VAL A 372 -5.51 -6.49 5.75
N GLY A 373 -5.61 -7.20 4.62
CA GLY A 373 -5.26 -6.67 3.30
C GLY A 373 -5.99 -5.36 2.95
N PRO A 374 -7.33 -5.30 3.07
CA PRO A 374 -8.08 -4.07 2.83
C PRO A 374 -7.69 -2.92 3.75
N VAL A 375 -7.39 -3.19 5.03
CA VAL A 375 -6.94 -2.15 5.97
C VAL A 375 -5.57 -1.59 5.56
N ARG A 376 -4.64 -2.46 5.14
CA ARG A 376 -3.33 -2.06 4.61
C ARG A 376 -3.47 -1.23 3.32
N GLN A 377 -4.44 -1.55 2.46
CA GLN A 377 -4.74 -0.75 1.27
C GLN A 377 -5.26 0.65 1.62
N ILE A 378 -6.14 0.78 2.62
CA ILE A 378 -6.60 2.08 3.10
C ILE A 378 -5.41 2.90 3.63
N ASP A 379 -4.55 2.32 4.48
CA ASP A 379 -3.34 2.98 4.99
C ASP A 379 -2.40 3.44 3.85
N ALA A 380 -2.16 2.58 2.84
CA ALA A 380 -1.33 2.93 1.69
C ALA A 380 -1.94 4.07 0.86
N SER A 381 -3.24 4.00 0.57
CA SER A 381 -3.96 5.03 -0.20
C SER A 381 -4.00 6.38 0.52
N MET A 382 -4.14 6.37 1.85
CA MET A 382 -4.06 7.57 2.69
C MET A 382 -2.68 8.22 2.59
N ARG A 383 -1.61 7.42 2.73
CA ARG A 383 -0.22 7.91 2.62
C ARG A 383 0.08 8.46 1.22
N GLU A 384 -0.43 7.81 0.17
CA GLU A 384 -0.27 8.28 -1.20
C GLU A 384 -1.02 9.60 -1.45
N ALA A 385 -2.26 9.70 -0.97
CA ALA A 385 -3.05 10.93 -1.06
C ALA A 385 -2.35 12.09 -0.34
N ALA A 386 -1.73 11.83 0.82
CA ALA A 386 -0.95 12.83 1.54
C ALA A 386 0.34 13.22 0.81
N ARG A 387 1.05 12.27 0.16
CA ARG A 387 2.24 12.60 -0.65
C ARG A 387 1.90 13.56 -1.80
N LYS A 388 0.70 13.45 -2.39
CA LYS A 388 0.23 14.35 -3.46
C LYS A 388 0.02 15.80 -2.99
N LEU A 389 0.04 16.07 -1.68
CA LEU A 389 -0.02 17.43 -1.14
C LEU A 389 1.34 18.13 -1.11
N LEU A 390 2.44 17.40 -1.28
CA LEU A 390 3.80 17.90 -1.12
C LEU A 390 4.27 18.64 -2.38
N THR A 391 5.08 19.69 -2.18
CA THR A 391 5.79 20.34 -3.28
C THR A 391 6.96 19.45 -3.77
N PRO A 392 7.48 19.68 -4.98
CA PRO A 392 8.68 18.97 -5.46
C PRO A 392 9.88 19.10 -4.52
N GLU A 393 10.07 20.29 -3.93
CA GLU A 393 11.11 20.55 -2.93
C GLU A 393 10.88 19.74 -1.65
N GLN A 394 9.63 19.64 -1.19
CA GLN A 394 9.30 18.81 -0.03
C GLN A 394 9.49 17.32 -0.33
N MET A 395 9.15 16.84 -1.53
CA MET A 395 9.41 15.45 -1.91
C MET A 395 10.91 15.12 -1.97
N ALA A 396 11.76 16.11 -2.30
CA ALA A 396 13.21 15.95 -2.31
C ALA A 396 13.82 15.78 -0.90
N LEU A 397 13.09 16.12 0.18
CA LEU A 397 13.51 15.82 1.56
C LEU A 397 13.52 14.32 1.89
N GLY A 398 13.04 13.47 0.97
CA GLY A 398 12.97 12.02 1.18
C GLY A 398 11.81 11.60 2.07
N ALA A 399 11.73 10.30 2.40
CA ALA A 399 10.69 9.76 3.26
C ALA A 399 10.87 10.22 4.72
N PRO A 400 9.78 10.41 5.49
CA PRO A 400 9.89 10.69 6.91
C PRO A 400 10.56 9.53 7.63
N ALA A 401 11.28 9.83 8.71
CA ALA A 401 11.95 8.82 9.52
C ALA A 401 10.95 7.69 9.89
N PRO A 402 11.35 6.42 9.66
CA PRO A 402 10.47 5.29 9.92
C PRO A 402 10.10 5.22 11.40
N GLU A 403 8.90 4.70 11.67
CA GLU A 403 8.45 4.48 13.04
C GLU A 403 9.37 3.47 13.74
N GLN A 404 9.81 3.76 14.96
CA GLN A 404 10.68 2.88 15.74
C GLN A 404 9.92 1.68 16.32
N THR A 405 9.26 0.91 15.46
CA THR A 405 8.56 -0.31 15.82
C THR A 405 9.55 -1.38 16.31
N PRO A 406 9.08 -2.40 17.04
CA PRO A 406 9.90 -3.56 17.39
C PRO A 406 10.55 -4.21 16.16
N VAL A 407 9.78 -4.37 15.07
CA VAL A 407 10.28 -4.83 13.76
C VAL A 407 11.42 -3.96 13.26
N TRP A 408 11.24 -2.63 13.24
CA TRP A 408 12.28 -1.72 12.75
C TRP A 408 13.57 -1.88 13.54
N ARG A 409 13.50 -1.96 14.88
CA ARG A 409 14.68 -2.20 15.73
C ARG A 409 15.35 -3.54 15.46
N ALA A 410 14.58 -4.59 15.15
CA ALA A 410 15.14 -5.88 14.76
C ALA A 410 15.84 -5.80 13.40
N SER A 411 15.22 -5.18 12.40
CA SER A 411 15.80 -4.95 11.06
C SER A 411 17.11 -4.16 11.13
N GLN A 412 17.14 -3.06 11.90
CA GLN A 412 18.34 -2.25 12.09
C GLN A 412 19.47 -3.04 12.76
N ARG A 413 19.20 -3.82 13.80
CA ARG A 413 20.22 -4.66 14.46
C ARG A 413 20.82 -5.69 13.51
N ALA A 414 20.00 -6.34 12.68
CA ALA A 414 20.49 -7.29 11.69
C ALA A 414 21.37 -6.61 10.64
N MET A 415 20.92 -5.47 10.10
CA MET A 415 21.66 -4.70 9.08
C MET A 415 23.01 -4.17 9.61
N TRP A 416 22.99 -3.45 10.75
CA TRP A 416 24.21 -2.91 11.35
C TRP A 416 25.15 -4.01 11.85
N GLY A 417 24.60 -5.11 12.38
CA GLY A 417 25.38 -6.28 12.76
C GLY A 417 26.19 -6.84 11.59
N LEU A 418 25.54 -7.02 10.43
CA LEU A 418 26.20 -7.48 9.20
C LEU A 418 27.26 -6.48 8.70
N LEU A 419 26.94 -5.18 8.64
CA LEU A 419 27.87 -4.13 8.20
C LEU A 419 29.12 -4.04 9.07
N ILE A 420 28.93 -3.96 10.40
CA ILE A 420 30.03 -3.79 11.35
C ILE A 420 30.89 -5.05 11.39
N LEU A 421 30.28 -6.23 11.59
CA LEU A 421 31.03 -7.48 11.70
C LEU A 421 31.71 -7.85 10.38
N GLY A 422 31.05 -7.62 9.24
CA GLY A 422 31.64 -7.80 7.91
C GLY A 422 32.85 -6.90 7.68
N THR A 423 32.75 -5.61 8.01
CA THR A 423 33.86 -4.66 7.91
C THR A 423 35.04 -5.05 8.80
N LEU A 424 34.77 -5.43 10.06
CA LEU A 424 35.80 -5.86 11.00
C LEU A 424 36.54 -7.13 10.52
N LEU A 425 35.81 -8.11 9.96
CA LEU A 425 36.39 -9.32 9.40
C LEU A 425 37.22 -9.05 8.12
N MET A 426 36.76 -8.11 7.28
CA MET A 426 37.49 -7.70 6.08
C MET A 426 38.82 -7.03 6.44
N LEU A 427 38.80 -6.06 7.34
CA LEU A 427 39.99 -5.34 7.81
C LEU A 427 40.89 -6.22 8.71
N GLY A 428 40.33 -7.29 9.29
CA GLY A 428 41.01 -8.09 10.30
C GLY A 428 41.27 -7.31 11.58
N LEU A 429 40.28 -6.53 12.03
CA LEU A 429 40.28 -5.76 13.28
C LEU A 429 39.37 -6.43 14.32
N GLY A 430 39.91 -6.75 15.50
CA GLY A 430 39.18 -7.48 16.53
C GLY A 430 38.72 -8.86 16.07
N THR A 431 39.49 -9.54 15.20
CA THR A 431 39.02 -10.65 14.36
C THR A 431 38.33 -11.77 15.14
N ARG A 432 38.84 -12.10 16.34
CA ARG A 432 38.23 -13.14 17.19
C ARG A 432 36.86 -12.74 17.71
N VAL A 433 36.72 -11.50 18.17
CA VAL A 433 35.45 -10.97 18.67
C VAL A 433 34.47 -10.80 17.51
N ALA A 434 34.92 -10.28 16.37
CA ALA A 434 34.11 -10.14 15.18
C ALA A 434 33.60 -11.51 14.66
N ALA A 435 34.46 -12.52 14.66
CA ALA A 435 34.09 -13.88 14.25
C ALA A 435 33.11 -14.54 15.23
N LEU A 436 33.31 -14.40 16.55
CA LEU A 436 32.35 -14.87 17.56
C LEU A 436 31.00 -14.15 17.46
N GLY A 437 31.01 -12.82 17.31
CA GLY A 437 29.79 -12.04 17.11
C GLY A 437 29.04 -12.44 15.85
N GLY A 438 29.78 -12.69 14.75
CA GLY A 438 29.21 -13.20 13.50
C GLY A 438 28.60 -14.59 13.65
N ALA A 439 29.28 -15.49 14.37
CA ALA A 439 28.78 -16.82 14.65
C ALA A 439 27.48 -16.79 15.48
N VAL A 440 27.41 -15.94 16.51
CA VAL A 440 26.19 -15.75 17.32
C VAL A 440 25.05 -15.19 16.47
N MET A 441 25.34 -14.21 15.62
CA MET A 441 24.33 -13.61 14.73
C MET A 441 23.79 -14.63 13.71
N LEU A 442 24.65 -15.39 13.03
CA LEU A 442 24.20 -16.42 12.09
C LEU A 442 23.49 -17.58 12.79
N MET A 443 23.90 -17.94 14.00
CA MET A 443 23.17 -18.89 14.82
C MET A 443 21.76 -18.37 15.12
N SER A 444 21.59 -17.07 15.40
CA SER A 444 20.26 -16.49 15.57
C SER A 444 19.39 -16.63 14.31
N PHE A 445 19.95 -16.48 13.11
CA PHE A 445 19.24 -16.69 11.85
C PHE A 445 18.93 -18.18 11.61
N TYR A 446 19.87 -19.08 11.92
CA TYR A 446 19.63 -20.52 11.87
C TYR A 446 18.43 -20.95 12.75
N LEU A 447 18.29 -20.36 13.94
CA LEU A 447 17.24 -20.70 14.90
C LEU A 447 15.85 -20.15 14.56
N VAL A 448 15.71 -19.25 13.57
CA VAL A 448 14.39 -18.74 13.14
C VAL A 448 13.59 -19.84 12.47
N VAL A 449 14.21 -20.64 11.59
CA VAL A 449 13.57 -21.79 10.93
C VAL A 449 14.59 -22.93 10.92
N PRO A 450 14.80 -23.60 12.07
CA PRO A 450 15.80 -24.65 12.15
C PRO A 450 15.37 -25.88 11.34
N PRO A 451 16.26 -26.49 10.53
CA PRO A 451 15.98 -27.70 9.77
C PRO A 451 15.99 -28.96 10.66
N TRP A 452 15.21 -28.91 11.75
CA TRP A 452 15.10 -29.97 12.75
C TRP A 452 13.91 -30.89 12.46
N PRO A 453 13.99 -32.17 12.85
CA PRO A 453 12.83 -33.06 12.78
C PRO A 453 11.62 -32.46 13.52
N GLY A 454 10.46 -32.46 12.86
CA GLY A 454 9.21 -31.91 13.41
C GLY A 454 9.00 -30.41 13.22
N VAL A 455 9.93 -29.67 12.60
CA VAL A 455 9.72 -28.27 12.20
C VAL A 455 9.26 -28.22 10.75
N PRO A 456 8.06 -27.69 10.44
CA PRO A 456 7.60 -27.53 9.06
C PRO A 456 8.58 -26.69 8.24
N GLN A 457 9.05 -27.24 7.12
CA GLN A 457 10.01 -26.53 6.28
C GLN A 457 9.29 -25.62 5.27
N PRO A 458 9.73 -24.38 5.06
CA PRO A 458 9.25 -23.56 3.96
C PRO A 458 9.66 -24.19 2.64
N ALA A 459 8.83 -24.02 1.60
CA ALA A 459 9.12 -24.54 0.26
C ALA A 459 10.46 -23.96 -0.28
N GLY A 460 11.44 -24.82 -0.57
CA GLY A 460 12.74 -24.40 -1.11
C GLY A 460 13.66 -25.59 -1.43
N PRO A 461 14.70 -25.40 -2.26
CA PRO A 461 15.58 -26.50 -2.71
C PRO A 461 16.57 -27.00 -1.65
N GLU A 462 16.71 -26.32 -0.51
CA GLU A 462 17.72 -26.63 0.51
C GLU A 462 17.12 -27.38 1.70
N HIS A 463 17.05 -28.71 1.60
CA HIS A 463 16.57 -29.57 2.68
C HIS A 463 17.63 -30.62 3.05
N SER A 464 18.74 -30.17 3.66
CA SER A 464 19.64 -31.05 4.40
C SER A 464 19.20 -31.09 5.86
N LEU A 465 19.08 -32.29 6.44
CA LEU A 465 18.72 -32.46 7.86
C LEU A 465 19.79 -31.78 8.73
N ILE A 466 19.36 -30.89 9.62
CA ILE A 466 20.18 -30.18 10.63
C ILE A 466 21.18 -29.18 10.03
N VAL A 467 21.86 -29.51 8.92
CA VAL A 467 22.92 -28.69 8.32
C VAL A 467 22.34 -27.84 7.20
N ASN A 468 22.49 -26.52 7.30
CA ASN A 468 22.24 -25.58 6.22
C ASN A 468 23.45 -24.64 6.04
N LYS A 469 23.38 -23.75 5.05
CA LYS A 469 24.41 -22.74 4.78
C LYS A 469 24.80 -21.93 6.04
N ASN A 470 23.81 -21.48 6.83
CA ASN A 470 24.06 -20.68 8.03
C ASN A 470 24.89 -21.46 9.07
N LEU A 471 24.59 -22.74 9.29
CA LEU A 471 25.34 -23.56 10.26
C LEU A 471 26.77 -23.84 9.80
N ILE A 472 26.99 -24.07 8.50
CA ILE A 472 28.34 -24.23 7.93
C ILE A 472 29.16 -22.95 8.15
N GLU A 473 28.56 -21.78 7.90
CA GLU A 473 29.21 -20.49 8.13
C GLU A 473 29.51 -20.23 9.62
N VAL A 474 28.64 -20.66 10.54
CA VAL A 474 28.92 -20.61 11.98
C VAL A 474 30.19 -21.39 12.31
N PHE A 475 30.32 -22.63 11.85
CA PHE A 475 31.53 -23.43 12.12
C PHE A 475 32.77 -22.81 11.49
N ALA A 476 32.66 -22.26 10.28
CA ALA A 476 33.76 -21.54 9.64
C ALA A 476 34.20 -20.32 10.46
N LEU A 477 33.26 -19.54 11.00
CA LEU A 477 33.54 -18.42 11.89
C LEU A 477 34.16 -18.85 13.22
N LEU A 478 33.74 -19.98 13.79
CA LEU A 478 34.37 -20.53 15.00
C LEU A 478 35.82 -20.96 14.73
N VAL A 479 36.11 -21.53 13.56
CA VAL A 479 37.50 -21.82 13.13
C VAL A 479 38.32 -20.53 13.00
N ILE A 480 37.75 -19.47 12.40
CA ILE A 480 38.39 -18.16 12.30
C ILE A 480 38.63 -17.55 13.70
N ALA A 481 37.70 -17.73 14.64
CA ALA A 481 37.84 -17.25 16.01
C ALA A 481 38.94 -18.00 16.79
N ALA A 482 39.10 -19.30 16.53
CA ALA A 482 40.13 -20.13 17.16
C ALA A 482 41.54 -19.86 16.61
N LEU A 483 41.65 -19.44 15.35
CA LEU A 483 42.92 -19.19 14.69
C LEU A 483 43.33 -17.70 14.71
N PRO A 484 44.62 -17.37 14.82
CA PRO A 484 45.09 -15.97 14.91
C PRO A 484 45.17 -15.29 13.53
N THR A 485 44.11 -15.44 12.71
CA THR A 485 44.04 -14.98 11.31
C THR A 485 44.23 -13.46 11.16
N GLY A 486 43.74 -12.67 12.13
CA GLY A 486 43.97 -11.23 12.18
C GLY A 486 45.44 -10.83 12.35
N THR A 487 46.25 -11.67 13.02
CA THR A 487 47.70 -11.41 13.16
C THR A 487 48.51 -11.89 11.97
N TRP A 488 48.01 -12.87 11.22
CA TRP A 488 48.63 -13.34 9.98
C TRP A 488 48.46 -12.33 8.84
N PHE A 489 47.24 -11.81 8.68
CA PHE A 489 46.92 -10.84 7.63
C PHE A 489 45.74 -9.95 8.08
N GLY A 490 46.00 -8.85 8.77
CA GLY A 490 44.95 -7.95 9.28
C GLY A 490 45.50 -6.81 10.15
N LEU A 491 44.64 -5.86 10.47
CA LEU A 491 44.98 -4.72 11.33
C LEU A 491 45.38 -5.14 12.75
N ASP A 492 44.86 -6.27 13.26
CA ASP A 492 45.25 -6.83 14.56
C ASP A 492 46.77 -7.06 14.66
N GLY A 493 47.40 -7.57 13.58
CA GLY A 493 48.85 -7.76 13.53
C GLY A 493 49.63 -6.44 13.49
N LEU A 494 49.11 -5.44 12.76
CA LEU A 494 49.73 -4.12 12.67
C LEU A 494 49.68 -3.37 14.00
N ILE A 495 48.51 -3.34 14.64
CA ILE A 495 48.31 -2.73 15.96
C ILE A 495 49.21 -3.40 17.01
N ARG A 496 49.31 -4.73 17.00
CA ARG A 496 50.21 -5.46 17.90
C ARG A 496 51.68 -5.07 17.69
N LYS A 497 52.12 -4.88 16.44
CA LYS A 497 53.49 -4.42 16.13
C LYS A 497 53.74 -2.98 16.58
N LEU A 498 52.75 -2.09 16.43
CA LEU A 498 52.85 -0.70 16.85
C LEU A 498 52.84 -0.52 18.38
N LEU A 499 52.10 -1.37 19.10
CA LEU A 499 52.04 -1.37 20.56
C LEU A 499 53.19 -2.13 21.23
N ALA A 500 53.90 -2.98 20.48
CA ALA A 500 55.11 -3.64 20.97
C ALA A 500 56.27 -2.62 21.03
N ARG A 501 56.61 -2.15 22.24
CA ARG A 501 57.81 -1.33 22.47
C ARG A 501 59.07 -2.10 21.98
N PRO A 502 60.02 -1.43 21.30
CA PRO A 502 61.32 -2.06 21.04
C PRO A 502 61.99 -2.36 22.39
N ALA A 503 62.38 -3.63 22.59
CA ALA A 503 63.12 -4.03 23.78
C ALA A 503 64.43 -3.22 23.84
N ALA A 504 64.69 -2.56 24.98
CA ALA A 504 65.96 -1.88 25.22
C ALA A 504 67.11 -2.88 25.01
N ALA A 505 68.10 -2.48 24.21
CA ALA A 505 69.28 -3.29 23.95
C ALA A 505 69.96 -3.67 25.28
N PRO A 506 70.42 -4.92 25.46
CA PRO A 506 71.10 -5.32 26.69
C PRO A 506 72.37 -4.48 26.89
N ALA A 507 72.48 -3.82 28.04
CA ALA A 507 73.67 -3.08 28.42
C ALA A 507 74.87 -4.04 28.50
N THR A 508 75.91 -3.72 27.74
CA THR A 508 77.20 -4.41 27.74
C THR A 508 77.80 -4.36 29.16
N PRO A 509 78.19 -5.50 29.78
CA PRO A 509 78.82 -5.46 31.09
C PRO A 509 80.20 -4.82 30.97
N GLY A 510 80.42 -3.72 31.70
CA GLY A 510 81.68 -3.02 31.77
C GLY A 510 82.80 -3.91 32.30
N GLY A 511 83.93 -3.95 31.59
CA GLY A 511 85.15 -4.62 32.01
C GLY A 511 85.76 -3.93 33.22
N GLY A 512 85.68 -4.59 34.37
CA GLY A 512 86.38 -4.22 35.60
C GLY A 512 87.73 -4.92 35.71
N ALA A 513 88.79 -4.11 35.60
CA ALA A 513 90.11 -4.21 36.22
C ALA A 513 90.65 -5.60 36.67
N ALA A 514 91.72 -6.05 36.00
CA ALA A 514 92.73 -6.92 36.60
C ALA A 514 93.87 -6.05 37.16
N LYS A 515 93.99 -6.00 38.49
CA LYS A 515 95.23 -5.62 39.20
C LYS A 515 96.06 -6.88 39.43
N LYS A 516 97.30 -6.88 38.96
CA LYS A 516 98.47 -7.25 39.76
C LYS A 516 99.73 -6.65 39.17
#